data_AF-A0A134AWP7-F1
#
_entry.id   AF-A0A134AWP7-F1
#
_cell.length_a   1.000
_cell.length_b   1.000
_cell.length_c   1.000
_cell.angle_alpha   90.00
_cell.angle_beta   90.00
_cell.angle_gamma   90.00
#
_symmetry.space_group_name_H-M   'P 1'
#
loop_
_entity.id
_entity.type
_entity.pdbx_description
1 polymer ?
#
loop_
_entity_poly.entity_id
_entity_poly.type
_entity_poly.pdbx_seq_one_letter_code
_entity_poly.pdbx_strand_id
1 'polypeptide(L)'
;MNQFEIFFDGLYLSLVIFLGIRMLLINHEDSKTLGAMTLLLGLGDSFHLVPRIIANVMDNGFVVNSTSLFIGTRVSSITMSVFYLLFYFYIKKTKDLKNKGLDITMLGLFVARLITVLVSFKSDANMDLISNLPFVIMGLIDIVLLFKNRNLETFKRLYIYVFFSFLFYIPVVLFKKAYPSVGMLMMPKTVMYVLIVLKLYRNLQRNFVKRDLMEYAFAYLLSGILVGASYRELSKVFEVTKYMSLAHTHLIVLGFVLPGIFYLLIKNSDLADEKIKKLFNLYNLGIYLAFTSMIIHGLVDSLMPMRLTEIGLISISGVGHILLTISIILLGTSALRSREIKRA
;
A
#
# COMPACT_ATOMS: atom_id res chain seq x y z
N MET A 1 3.27 -19.74 10.96
CA MET A 1 3.08 -18.27 10.91
C MET A 1 3.85 -17.64 9.76
N ASN A 2 5.13 -17.96 9.55
CA ASN A 2 5.98 -17.37 8.51
C ASN A 2 5.38 -17.36 7.10
N GLN A 3 4.65 -18.42 6.71
CA GLN A 3 4.05 -18.47 5.37
C GLN A 3 2.90 -17.47 5.18
N PHE A 4 2.11 -17.21 6.23
CA PHE A 4 1.03 -16.21 6.15
C PHE A 4 1.58 -14.80 5.96
N GLU A 5 2.73 -14.50 6.59
CA GLU A 5 3.39 -13.20 6.47
C GLU A 5 3.78 -12.88 5.03
N ILE A 6 4.18 -13.87 4.23
CA ILE A 6 4.49 -13.69 2.80
C ILE A 6 3.29 -13.10 2.05
N PHE A 7 2.11 -13.71 2.22
CA PHE A 7 0.88 -13.25 1.57
C PHE A 7 0.43 -11.91 2.11
N PHE A 8 0.47 -11.74 3.44
CA PHE A 8 0.05 -10.52 4.10
C PHE A 8 0.89 -9.32 3.67
N ASP A 9 2.22 -9.47 3.66
CA ASP A 9 3.16 -8.42 3.26
C ASP A 9 3.00 -8.07 1.78
N GLY A 10 2.86 -9.07 0.90
CA GLY A 10 2.66 -8.85 -0.53
C GLY A 10 1.34 -8.14 -0.84
N LEU A 11 0.24 -8.58 -0.23
CA LEU A 11 -1.09 -7.96 -0.35
C LEU A 11 -1.11 -6.53 0.18
N TYR A 12 -0.53 -6.31 1.36
CA TYR A 12 -0.39 -4.98 1.93
C TYR A 12 0.36 -4.03 0.97
N LEU A 13 1.53 -4.47 0.50
CA LEU A 13 2.42 -3.64 -0.29
C LEU A 13 1.78 -3.26 -1.64
N SER A 14 1.20 -4.24 -2.35
CA SER A 14 0.55 -3.99 -3.63
C SER A 14 -0.66 -3.07 -3.47
N LEU A 15 -1.46 -3.24 -2.41
CA LEU A 15 -2.64 -2.41 -2.14
C LEU A 15 -2.25 -0.96 -1.85
N VAL A 16 -1.31 -0.74 -0.93
CA VAL A 16 -0.91 0.61 -0.51
C VAL A 16 -0.23 1.35 -1.64
N ILE A 17 0.68 0.72 -2.38
CA ILE A 17 1.32 1.35 -3.55
C ILE A 17 0.28 1.69 -4.62
N PHE A 18 -0.60 0.75 -4.97
CA PHE A 18 -1.63 1.00 -5.98
C PHE A 18 -2.57 2.15 -5.57
N LEU A 19 -3.06 2.14 -4.33
CA LEU A 19 -3.91 3.23 -3.82
C LEU A 19 -3.14 4.55 -3.78
N GLY A 20 -1.88 4.56 -3.39
CA GLY A 20 -1.06 5.77 -3.38
C GLY A 20 -0.90 6.38 -4.78
N ILE A 21 -0.58 5.57 -5.80
CA ILE A 21 -0.52 6.01 -7.20
C ILE A 21 -1.86 6.59 -7.62
N ARG A 22 -2.94 5.87 -7.33
CA ARG A 22 -4.27 6.28 -7.74
C ARG A 22 -4.73 7.57 -7.06
N MET A 23 -4.43 7.73 -5.78
CA MET A 23 -4.77 8.92 -5.01
C MET A 23 -4.22 10.17 -5.69
N LEU A 24 -2.99 10.12 -6.23
CA LEU A 24 -2.38 11.22 -6.99
C LEU A 24 -3.13 11.61 -8.28
N LEU A 25 -3.88 10.67 -8.86
CA LEU A 25 -4.61 10.88 -10.12
C LEU A 25 -6.04 11.39 -9.91
N ILE A 26 -6.56 11.32 -8.69
CA ILE A 26 -7.88 11.84 -8.37
C ILE A 26 -7.84 13.37 -8.42
N ASN A 27 -8.80 13.97 -9.11
CA ASN A 27 -8.97 15.42 -9.11
C ASN A 27 -9.60 15.91 -7.80
N HIS A 28 -8.77 16.19 -6.80
CA HIS A 28 -9.14 16.72 -5.49
C HIS A 28 -7.99 17.55 -4.93
N GLU A 29 -8.28 18.58 -4.12
CA GLU A 29 -7.23 19.49 -3.60
C GLU A 29 -6.17 18.78 -2.72
N ASP A 30 -6.58 17.75 -1.98
CA ASP A 30 -5.70 16.98 -1.09
C ASP A 30 -5.05 15.75 -1.76
N SER A 31 -5.35 15.52 -3.04
CA SER A 31 -4.90 14.37 -3.83
C SER A 31 -3.37 14.18 -3.77
N LYS A 32 -2.63 15.26 -4.01
CA LYS A 32 -1.15 15.25 -4.01
C LYS A 32 -0.58 14.87 -2.65
N THR A 33 -1.08 15.49 -1.58
CA THR A 33 -0.58 15.25 -0.21
C THR A 33 -0.89 13.83 0.24
N LEU A 34 -2.15 13.39 0.13
CA LEU A 34 -2.55 12.07 0.60
C LEU A 34 -1.97 10.94 -0.27
N GLY A 35 -1.85 11.15 -1.58
CA GLY A 35 -1.21 10.21 -2.48
C GLY A 35 0.30 10.09 -2.23
N ALA A 36 1.01 11.21 -2.05
CA ALA A 36 2.44 11.21 -1.73
C ALA A 36 2.71 10.53 -0.38
N MET A 37 1.92 10.84 0.65
CA MET A 37 1.98 10.16 1.95
C MET A 37 1.83 8.65 1.81
N THR A 38 0.78 8.20 1.11
CA THR A 38 0.48 6.78 0.94
C THR A 38 1.57 6.07 0.13
N LEU A 39 2.14 6.72 -0.88
CA LEU A 39 3.27 6.17 -1.63
C LEU A 39 4.55 6.08 -0.81
N LEU A 40 4.87 7.11 -0.01
CA LEU A 40 6.03 7.10 0.88
C LEU A 40 5.93 5.96 1.90
N LEU A 41 4.73 5.70 2.42
CA LEU A 41 4.46 4.56 3.29
C LEU A 41 4.74 3.24 2.57
N GLY A 42 4.09 2.98 1.43
CA GLY A 42 4.24 1.72 0.69
C GLY A 42 5.66 1.50 0.17
N LEU A 43 6.23 2.49 -0.53
CA LEU A 43 7.59 2.41 -1.06
C LEU A 43 8.64 2.31 0.05
N GLY A 44 8.50 3.06 1.14
CA GLY A 44 9.41 2.97 2.27
C GLY A 44 9.35 1.60 2.96
N ASP A 45 8.16 1.05 3.14
CA ASP A 45 7.99 -0.28 3.71
C ASP A 45 8.51 -1.39 2.79
N SER A 46 8.48 -1.21 1.47
CA SER A 46 9.04 -2.16 0.50
C SER A 46 10.48 -2.55 0.80
N PHE A 47 11.31 -1.62 1.29
CA PHE A 47 12.74 -1.85 1.52
C PHE A 47 13.02 -2.89 2.60
N HIS A 48 12.06 -3.18 3.48
CA HIS A 48 12.20 -4.23 4.49
C HIS A 48 11.18 -5.36 4.31
N LEU A 49 10.00 -5.10 3.72
CA LEU A 49 9.02 -6.13 3.38
C LEU A 49 9.51 -7.06 2.27
N VAL A 50 10.11 -6.53 1.19
CA VAL A 50 10.60 -7.37 0.08
C VAL A 50 11.70 -8.33 0.57
N PRO A 51 12.76 -7.87 1.28
CA PRO A 51 13.73 -8.79 1.88
C PRO A 51 13.10 -9.76 2.89
N ARG A 52 12.06 -9.35 3.64
CA ARG A 52 11.35 -10.23 4.58
C ARG A 52 10.57 -11.33 3.88
N ILE A 53 9.91 -11.03 2.77
CA ILE A 53 9.21 -12.03 1.94
C ILE A 53 10.19 -13.10 1.47
N ILE A 54 11.35 -12.68 0.96
CA ILE A 54 12.44 -13.55 0.50
C ILE A 54 13.00 -14.36 1.68
N ALA A 55 13.32 -13.69 2.80
CA ALA A 55 13.89 -14.31 3.99
C ALA A 55 12.99 -15.37 4.64
N ASN A 56 11.66 -15.22 4.52
CA ASN A 56 10.69 -16.20 5.03
C ASN A 56 10.68 -17.52 4.25
N VAL A 57 11.29 -17.56 3.07
CA VAL A 57 11.34 -18.74 2.20
C VAL A 57 12.70 -19.45 2.28
N MET A 58 13.77 -18.73 2.57
CA MET A 58 15.13 -19.27 2.63
C MET A 58 15.43 -19.93 3.98
N ASP A 59 16.25 -20.98 3.96
CA ASP A 59 16.90 -21.50 5.16
C ASP A 59 17.85 -20.45 5.75
N ASN A 60 17.70 -20.15 7.05
CA ASN A 60 18.39 -19.04 7.74
C ASN A 60 18.23 -17.67 7.04
N GLY A 61 17.13 -17.47 6.31
CA GLY A 61 16.93 -16.29 5.46
C GLY A 61 17.04 -14.95 6.17
N PHE A 62 16.61 -14.85 7.43
CA PHE A 62 16.73 -13.62 8.23
C PHE A 62 18.19 -13.27 8.59
N VAL A 63 19.07 -14.27 8.66
CA VAL A 63 20.51 -14.07 8.88
C VAL A 63 21.17 -13.62 7.57
N VAL A 64 20.86 -14.31 6.46
CA VAL A 64 21.38 -14.00 5.13
C VAL A 64 20.98 -12.59 4.68
N ASN A 65 19.74 -12.20 4.94
CA ASN A 65 19.18 -10.90 4.54
C ASN A 65 19.28 -9.84 5.63
N SER A 66 20.06 -10.07 6.69
CA SER A 66 20.16 -9.18 7.86
C SER A 66 20.53 -7.75 7.49
N THR A 67 21.48 -7.55 6.56
CA THR A 67 21.87 -6.22 6.06
C THR A 67 20.74 -5.50 5.33
N SER A 68 20.04 -6.20 4.42
CA SER A 68 18.91 -5.63 3.67
C SER A 68 17.76 -5.26 4.59
N LEU A 69 17.44 -6.12 5.56
CA LEU A 69 16.44 -5.87 6.61
C LEU A 69 16.85 -4.70 7.51
N PHE A 70 18.13 -4.61 7.88
CA PHE A 70 18.67 -3.52 8.68
C PHE A 70 18.51 -2.19 7.96
N ILE A 71 18.99 -2.07 6.72
CA ILE A 71 18.88 -0.83 5.93
C ILE A 71 17.40 -0.48 5.72
N GLY A 72 16.58 -1.46 5.32
CA GLY A 72 15.18 -1.22 5.01
C GLY A 72 14.36 -0.72 6.20
N THR A 73 14.64 -1.20 7.41
CA THR A 73 13.94 -0.72 8.62
C THR A 73 14.29 0.74 8.95
N ARG A 74 15.49 1.22 8.58
CA ARG A 74 15.88 2.63 8.74
C ARG A 74 15.25 3.51 7.67
N VAL A 75 15.19 3.04 6.42
CA VAL A 75 14.46 3.72 5.34
C VAL A 75 12.97 3.87 5.71
N SER A 76 12.31 2.78 6.12
CA SER A 76 10.93 2.82 6.60
C SER A 76 10.75 3.75 7.81
N SER A 77 11.72 3.78 8.74
CA SER A 77 11.68 4.72 9.87
C SER A 77 11.68 6.19 9.44
N ILE A 78 12.45 6.54 8.41
CA ILE A 78 12.48 7.90 7.83
C ILE A 78 11.16 8.19 7.10
N THR A 79 10.71 7.31 6.21
CA THR A 79 9.50 7.52 5.41
C THR A 79 8.24 7.59 6.28
N MET A 80 8.14 6.75 7.32
CA MET A 80 7.08 6.84 8.33
C MET A 80 7.06 8.19 9.05
N SER A 81 8.23 8.77 9.30
CA SER A 81 8.33 10.07 9.96
C SER A 81 7.87 11.21 9.03
N VAL A 82 8.23 11.12 7.74
CA VAL A 82 7.69 12.03 6.71
C VAL A 82 6.17 11.85 6.57
N PHE A 83 5.67 10.60 6.62
CA PHE A 83 4.24 10.32 6.58
C PHE A 83 3.48 11.05 7.68
N TYR A 84 3.91 10.94 8.95
CA TYR A 84 3.24 11.62 10.07
C TYR A 84 3.43 13.15 10.03
N LEU A 85 4.55 13.65 9.54
CA LEU A 85 4.72 15.09 9.33
C LEU A 85 3.72 15.64 8.29
N LEU A 86 3.59 14.96 7.15
CA LEU A 86 2.60 15.32 6.13
C LEU A 86 1.17 15.11 6.63
N PHE A 87 0.94 14.09 7.48
CA PHE A 87 -0.36 13.83 8.07
C PHE A 87 -0.79 14.97 9.01
N TYR A 88 0.12 15.46 9.83
CA TYR A 88 -0.07 16.67 10.62
C TYR A 88 -0.46 17.87 9.75
N PHE A 89 0.27 18.13 8.65
CA PHE A 89 -0.07 19.23 7.74
C PHE A 89 -1.43 19.06 7.08
N TYR A 90 -1.83 17.83 6.76
CA TYR A 90 -3.17 17.52 6.28
C TYR A 90 -4.24 17.83 7.35
N ILE A 91 -4.03 17.41 8.60
CA ILE A 91 -4.95 17.71 9.72
C ILE A 91 -5.04 19.23 9.92
N LYS A 92 -3.90 19.92 9.94
CA LYS A 92 -3.79 21.37 10.06
C LYS A 92 -4.58 22.09 8.97
N LYS A 93 -4.36 21.72 7.70
CA LYS A 93 -5.06 22.30 6.54
C LYS A 93 -6.57 22.09 6.66
N THR A 94 -7.00 20.86 6.92
CA THR A 94 -8.42 20.49 7.04
C THR A 94 -9.13 21.25 8.17
N LYS A 95 -8.38 21.72 9.17
CA LYS A 95 -8.90 22.42 10.35
C LYS A 95 -8.61 23.91 10.41
N ASP A 96 -7.91 24.46 9.41
CA ASP A 96 -7.35 25.81 9.45
C ASP A 96 -6.65 26.13 10.80
N LEU A 97 -5.86 25.18 11.32
CA LEU A 97 -5.16 25.39 12.61
C LEU A 97 -4.03 26.40 12.43
N LYS A 98 -4.13 27.54 13.10
CA LYS A 98 -3.11 28.60 13.11
C LYS A 98 -2.24 28.54 14.36
N ASN A 99 -1.53 27.41 14.55
CA ASN A 99 -0.64 27.22 15.70
C ASN A 99 0.81 26.98 15.24
N LYS A 100 1.58 28.08 15.18
CA LYS A 100 3.01 28.04 14.81
C LYS A 100 3.87 27.24 15.79
N GLY A 101 3.48 27.17 17.06
CA GLY A 101 4.20 26.38 18.07
C GLY A 101 4.13 24.88 17.76
N LEU A 102 2.95 24.38 17.36
CA LEU A 102 2.81 22.98 16.93
C LEU A 102 3.59 22.68 15.65
N ASP A 103 3.64 23.62 14.69
CA ASP A 103 4.43 23.46 13.46
C ASP A 103 5.92 23.27 13.78
N ILE A 104 6.47 24.15 14.61
CA ILE A 104 7.89 24.09 15.04
C ILE A 104 8.16 22.81 15.81
N THR A 105 7.24 22.39 16.70
CA THR A 105 7.37 21.13 17.44
C THR A 105 7.40 19.93 16.50
N MET A 106 6.49 19.84 15.52
CA MET A 106 6.46 18.73 14.57
C MET A 106 7.71 18.67 13.69
N LEU A 107 8.19 19.83 13.22
CA LEU A 107 9.45 19.92 12.47
C LEU A 107 10.66 19.56 13.33
N GLY A 108 10.70 20.03 14.58
CA GLY A 108 11.77 19.70 15.53
C GLY A 108 11.83 18.21 15.85
N LEU A 109 10.68 17.58 16.09
CA LEU A 109 10.58 16.12 16.31
C LEU A 109 11.01 15.34 15.07
N PHE A 110 10.61 15.79 13.87
CA PHE A 110 11.04 15.18 12.62
C PHE A 110 12.56 15.26 12.43
N VAL A 111 13.18 16.43 12.65
CA VAL A 111 14.64 16.60 12.56
C VAL A 111 15.35 15.74 13.61
N ALA A 112 14.87 15.73 14.85
CA ALA A 112 15.39 14.87 15.91
C ALA A 112 15.32 13.38 15.52
N ARG A 113 14.23 12.95 14.87
CA ARG A 113 14.07 11.60 14.35
C ARG A 113 15.08 11.28 13.25
N LEU A 114 15.33 12.19 12.31
CA LEU A 114 16.35 11.98 11.28
C LEU A 114 17.75 11.82 11.90
N ILE A 115 18.12 12.70 12.83
CA ILE A 115 19.43 12.65 13.50
C ILE A 115 19.58 11.34 14.26
N THR A 116 18.59 10.97 15.08
CA THR A 116 18.65 9.73 15.89
C THR A 116 18.66 8.45 15.04
N VAL A 117 17.96 8.42 13.90
CA VAL A 117 18.04 7.31 12.95
C VAL A 117 19.42 7.23 12.32
N LEU A 118 20.02 8.36 11.92
CA LEU A 118 21.39 8.40 11.38
C LEU A 118 22.43 7.94 12.42
N VAL A 119 22.25 8.31 13.69
CA VAL A 119 23.12 7.86 14.79
C VAL A 119 22.95 6.35 15.07
N SER A 120 21.74 5.80 14.92
CA SER A 120 21.46 4.35 15.05
C SER A 120 22.27 3.51 14.05
N PHE A 121 22.72 4.05 12.90
CA PHE A 121 23.62 3.32 12.01
C PHE A 121 25.01 3.01 12.61
N LYS A 122 25.43 3.76 13.63
CA LYS A 122 26.77 3.65 14.24
C LYS A 122 26.75 3.07 15.66
N SER A 123 25.57 2.81 16.22
CA SER A 123 25.41 2.69 17.68
C SER A 123 24.63 1.43 18.09
N ASP A 124 24.81 1.05 19.36
CA ASP A 124 24.24 -0.13 20.00
C ASP A 124 22.70 -0.17 20.04
N ALA A 125 22.18 -1.35 20.36
CA ALA A 125 20.77 -1.71 20.33
C ALA A 125 19.83 -0.81 21.19
N ASN A 126 20.35 -0.03 22.14
CA ASN A 126 19.59 0.92 22.96
C ASN A 126 19.19 2.19 22.17
N MET A 127 19.91 2.52 21.09
CA MET A 127 19.63 3.67 20.24
C MET A 127 18.32 3.51 19.45
N ASP A 128 17.86 2.27 19.24
CA ASP A 128 16.59 1.98 18.57
C ASP A 128 15.38 2.43 19.41
N LEU A 129 15.48 2.37 20.74
CA LEU A 129 14.43 2.86 21.63
C LEU A 129 14.34 4.39 21.58
N ILE A 130 15.49 5.05 21.72
CA ILE A 130 15.62 6.51 21.75
C ILE A 130 15.19 7.10 20.41
N SER A 131 15.62 6.50 19.30
CA SER A 131 15.25 7.00 17.98
C SER A 131 13.75 6.95 17.74
N ASN A 132 13.02 5.99 18.32
CA ASN A 132 11.57 5.86 18.14
C ASN A 132 10.75 6.85 18.97
N LEU A 133 11.34 7.48 20.00
CA LEU A 133 10.61 8.40 20.88
C LEU A 133 10.05 9.63 20.13
N PRO A 134 10.82 10.39 19.31
CA PRO A 134 10.26 11.49 18.53
C PRO A 134 9.08 11.09 17.64
N PHE A 135 9.15 9.90 17.03
CA PHE A 135 8.08 9.36 16.18
C PHE A 135 6.80 9.07 16.98
N VAL A 136 6.91 8.48 18.18
CA VAL A 136 5.76 8.24 19.05
C VAL A 136 5.10 9.57 19.45
N ILE A 137 5.90 10.60 19.76
CA ILE A 137 5.36 11.92 20.13
C ILE A 137 4.61 12.55 18.94
N MET A 138 5.15 12.51 17.73
CA MET A 138 4.44 12.99 16.52
C MET A 138 3.10 12.27 16.35
N GLY A 139 3.09 10.95 16.50
CA GLY A 139 1.88 10.14 16.44
C GLY A 139 0.84 10.50 17.49
N LEU A 140 1.26 10.72 18.74
CA LEU A 140 0.37 11.15 19.83
C LEU A 140 -0.23 12.53 19.56
N ILE A 141 0.54 13.47 19.00
CA ILE A 141 0.03 14.78 18.58
C ILE A 141 -1.10 14.60 17.56
N ASP A 142 -0.87 13.80 16.51
CA ASP A 142 -1.88 13.53 15.49
C ASP A 142 -3.12 12.84 16.06
N ILE A 143 -2.95 11.86 16.96
CA ILE A 143 -4.06 11.20 17.66
C ILE A 143 -4.90 12.22 18.45
N VAL A 144 -4.27 13.10 19.23
CA VAL A 144 -4.96 14.12 20.03
C VAL A 144 -5.73 15.09 19.12
N LEU A 145 -5.10 15.55 18.03
CA LEU A 145 -5.73 16.46 17.08
C LEU A 145 -6.94 15.81 16.38
N LEU A 146 -6.82 14.55 15.96
CA LEU A 146 -7.92 13.79 15.36
C LEU A 146 -9.04 13.54 16.38
N PHE A 147 -8.71 13.18 17.62
CA PHE A 147 -9.69 12.91 18.67
C PHE A 147 -10.50 14.15 19.06
N LYS A 148 -9.84 15.31 19.18
CA LYS A 148 -10.51 16.61 19.40
C LYS A 148 -11.49 16.94 18.27
N ASN A 149 -11.21 16.45 17.06
CA ASN A 149 -11.98 16.76 15.85
C ASN A 149 -12.77 15.55 15.31
N ARG A 150 -13.05 14.57 16.14
CA ARG A 150 -13.68 13.28 15.77
C ARG A 150 -15.06 13.40 15.12
N ASN A 151 -15.74 14.53 15.28
CA ASN A 151 -17.07 14.78 14.72
C ASN A 151 -17.02 15.13 13.23
N LEU A 152 -15.86 15.47 12.66
CA LEU A 152 -15.76 15.65 11.21
C LEU A 152 -15.83 14.31 10.49
N GLU A 153 -16.63 14.25 9.43
CA GLU A 153 -16.74 13.04 8.60
C GLU A 153 -15.38 12.64 7.99
N THR A 154 -14.52 13.60 7.66
CA THR A 154 -13.13 13.38 7.20
C THR A 154 -12.29 12.58 8.22
N PHE A 155 -12.45 12.85 9.52
CA PHE A 155 -11.65 12.25 10.60
C PHE A 155 -12.36 11.14 11.37
N LYS A 156 -13.66 10.95 11.12
CA LYS A 156 -14.46 9.91 11.74
C LYS A 156 -13.83 8.54 11.50
N ARG A 157 -13.68 7.74 12.56
CA ARG A 157 -12.96 6.45 12.59
C ARG A 157 -11.45 6.53 12.32
N LEU A 158 -10.94 7.57 11.65
CA LEU A 158 -9.52 7.75 11.38
C LEU A 158 -8.69 7.79 12.67
N TYR A 159 -9.16 8.52 13.69
CA TYR A 159 -8.48 8.58 14.99
C TYR A 159 -8.37 7.19 15.67
N ILE A 160 -9.36 6.32 15.49
CA ILE A 160 -9.37 4.96 16.04
C ILE A 160 -8.28 4.15 15.37
N TYR A 161 -8.18 4.20 14.05
CA TYR A 161 -7.17 3.46 13.30
C TYR A 161 -5.75 3.90 13.67
N VAL A 162 -5.51 5.20 13.78
CA VAL A 162 -4.20 5.74 14.19
C VAL A 162 -3.89 5.32 15.64
N PHE A 163 -4.85 5.45 16.56
CA PHE A 163 -4.68 5.04 17.96
C PHE A 163 -4.30 3.57 18.09
N PHE A 164 -5.05 2.66 17.46
CA PHE A 164 -4.76 1.23 17.51
C PHE A 164 -3.44 0.88 16.80
N SER A 165 -3.05 1.60 15.76
CA SER A 165 -1.73 1.43 15.15
C SER A 165 -0.60 1.69 16.16
N PHE A 166 -0.68 2.78 16.92
CA PHE A 166 0.29 3.05 17.99
C PHE A 166 0.18 2.10 19.18
N LEU A 167 -1.04 1.71 19.55
CA LEU A 167 -1.28 0.75 20.62
C LEU A 167 -0.58 -0.58 20.35
N PHE A 168 -0.60 -1.06 19.10
CA PHE A 168 0.11 -2.28 18.71
C PHE A 168 1.60 -2.06 18.49
N TYR A 169 2.01 -0.86 18.06
CA TYR A 169 3.42 -0.54 17.82
C TYR A 169 4.26 -0.41 19.09
N ILE A 170 3.77 0.31 20.10
CA ILE A 170 4.55 0.64 21.30
C ILE A 170 5.04 -0.63 22.02
N PRO A 171 4.20 -1.64 22.31
CA PRO A 171 4.67 -2.88 22.94
C PRO A 171 5.75 -3.60 22.14
N VAL A 172 5.67 -3.56 20.81
CA VAL A 172 6.67 -4.22 19.94
C VAL A 172 8.02 -3.54 20.07
N VAL A 173 8.06 -2.21 20.08
CA VAL A 173 9.32 -1.46 20.22
C VAL A 173 9.95 -1.70 21.59
N LEU A 174 9.14 -1.71 22.65
CA LEU A 174 9.62 -1.85 24.02
C LEU A 174 10.07 -3.27 24.35
N PHE A 175 9.30 -4.28 23.92
CA PHE A 175 9.39 -5.61 24.50
C PHE A 175 9.81 -6.72 23.53
N LYS A 176 9.91 -6.46 22.21
CA LYS A 176 10.26 -7.53 21.23
C LYS A 176 11.56 -8.26 21.55
N LYS A 177 12.56 -7.59 22.15
CA LYS A 177 13.83 -8.22 22.53
C LYS A 177 13.68 -9.20 23.70
N ALA A 178 12.81 -8.87 24.67
CA ALA A 178 12.55 -9.72 25.83
C ALA A 178 11.54 -10.83 25.51
N TYR A 179 10.52 -10.51 24.71
CA TYR A 179 9.42 -11.40 24.34
C TYR A 179 9.22 -11.38 22.81
N PRO A 180 9.89 -12.28 22.06
CA PRO A 180 9.80 -12.32 20.60
C PRO A 180 8.37 -12.46 20.06
N SER A 181 7.48 -13.12 20.81
CA SER A 181 6.06 -13.30 20.46
C SER A 181 5.29 -11.98 20.33
N VAL A 182 5.71 -10.92 21.04
CA VAL A 182 5.10 -9.58 20.91
C VAL A 182 5.25 -9.03 19.49
N GLY A 183 6.26 -9.50 18.74
CA GLY A 183 6.44 -9.18 17.32
C GLY A 183 5.22 -9.46 16.45
N MET A 184 4.32 -10.38 16.86
CA MET A 184 3.06 -10.67 16.16
C MET A 184 2.14 -9.45 16.03
N LEU A 185 2.22 -8.48 16.95
CA LEU A 185 1.43 -7.25 16.93
C LEU A 185 1.76 -6.35 15.72
N MET A 186 2.86 -6.62 14.99
CA MET A 186 3.15 -5.93 13.74
C MET A 186 2.06 -6.16 12.67
N MET A 187 1.42 -7.33 12.63
CA MET A 187 0.36 -7.60 11.65
C MET A 187 -0.91 -6.78 11.94
N PRO A 188 -1.51 -6.81 13.16
CA PRO A 188 -2.60 -5.92 13.52
C PRO A 188 -2.28 -4.43 13.30
N LYS A 189 -1.05 -3.99 13.60
CA LYS A 189 -0.59 -2.63 13.28
C LYS A 189 -0.70 -2.33 11.79
N THR A 190 -0.21 -3.22 10.92
CA THR A 190 -0.29 -3.04 9.47
C THR A 190 -1.73 -3.04 8.96
N VAL A 191 -2.63 -3.84 9.55
CA VAL A 191 -4.07 -3.76 9.25
C VAL A 191 -4.60 -2.35 9.56
N MET A 192 -4.18 -1.73 10.66
CA MET A 192 -4.56 -0.35 10.96
C MET A 192 -4.04 0.64 9.91
N TYR A 193 -2.81 0.46 9.39
CA TYR A 193 -2.31 1.26 8.28
C TYR A 193 -3.15 1.11 7.01
N VAL A 194 -3.55 -0.11 6.67
CA VAL A 194 -4.50 -0.34 5.55
C VAL A 194 -5.80 0.42 5.79
N LEU A 195 -6.36 0.39 7.00
CA LEU A 195 -7.59 1.12 7.31
C LEU A 195 -7.41 2.65 7.25
N ILE A 196 -6.25 3.18 7.68
CA ILE A 196 -5.88 4.59 7.53
C ILE A 196 -5.89 4.95 6.04
N VAL A 197 -5.15 4.22 5.21
CA VAL A 197 -5.05 4.46 3.77
C VAL A 197 -6.42 4.37 3.09
N LEU A 198 -7.22 3.34 3.42
CA LEU A 198 -8.57 3.18 2.88
C LEU A 198 -9.49 4.35 3.28
N LYS A 199 -9.36 4.87 4.51
CA LYS A 199 -10.15 6.03 4.94
C LYS A 199 -9.69 7.31 4.24
N LEU A 200 -8.39 7.55 4.14
CA LEU A 200 -7.84 8.70 3.40
C LEU A 200 -8.24 8.65 1.92
N TYR A 201 -8.17 7.48 1.31
CA TYR A 201 -8.62 7.23 -0.06
C TYR A 201 -10.13 7.53 -0.21
N ARG A 202 -10.97 7.02 0.70
CA ARG A 202 -12.43 7.31 0.70
C ARG A 202 -12.74 8.80 0.86
N ASN A 203 -11.94 9.56 1.58
CA ASN A 203 -12.13 11.00 1.72
C ASN A 203 -11.91 11.75 0.39
N LEU A 204 -11.17 11.17 -0.56
CA LEU A 204 -10.99 11.71 -1.91
C LEU A 204 -12.05 11.22 -2.91
N GLN A 205 -12.77 10.15 -2.58
CA GLN A 205 -13.68 9.51 -3.53
C GLN A 205 -14.94 10.35 -3.75
N ARG A 206 -15.23 10.58 -5.03
CA ARG A 206 -16.50 11.11 -5.53
C ARG A 206 -17.38 9.99 -6.07
N ASN A 207 -18.59 10.35 -6.51
CA ASN A 207 -19.45 9.42 -7.24
C ASN A 207 -18.73 8.89 -8.47
N PHE A 208 -18.83 7.58 -8.67
CA PHE A 208 -18.17 6.93 -9.78
C PHE A 208 -18.79 7.39 -11.09
N VAL A 209 -17.95 7.74 -12.05
CA VAL A 209 -18.36 8.06 -13.42
C VAL A 209 -17.53 7.26 -14.40
N LYS A 210 -18.02 7.05 -15.62
CA LYS A 210 -17.32 6.27 -16.66
C LYS A 210 -15.87 6.72 -16.88
N ARG A 211 -15.57 8.02 -16.78
CA ARG A 211 -14.21 8.57 -16.90
C ARG A 211 -13.24 7.97 -15.87
N ASP A 212 -13.72 7.54 -14.72
CA ASP A 212 -12.87 6.97 -13.67
C ASP A 212 -12.18 5.69 -14.15
N LEU A 213 -12.73 4.96 -15.14
CA LEU A 213 -12.02 3.84 -15.78
C LEU A 213 -10.66 4.27 -16.32
N MET A 214 -10.55 5.48 -16.87
CA MET A 214 -9.28 6.01 -17.34
C MET A 214 -8.35 6.38 -16.17
N GLU A 215 -8.87 6.95 -15.08
CA GLU A 215 -8.07 7.23 -13.88
C GLU A 215 -7.45 5.93 -13.33
N TYR A 216 -8.23 4.84 -13.29
CA TYR A 216 -7.74 3.50 -12.97
C TYR A 216 -6.73 2.98 -13.99
N ALA A 217 -7.02 3.11 -15.29
CA ALA A 217 -6.12 2.66 -16.35
C ALA A 217 -4.73 3.29 -16.21
N PHE A 218 -4.68 4.60 -16.00
CA PHE A 218 -3.41 5.32 -15.76
C PHE A 218 -2.73 4.88 -14.46
N ALA A 219 -3.49 4.62 -13.39
CA ALA A 219 -2.91 4.08 -12.16
C ALA A 219 -2.25 2.70 -12.41
N TYR A 220 -2.89 1.84 -13.22
CA TYR A 220 -2.33 0.55 -13.59
C TYR A 220 -1.14 0.66 -14.55
N LEU A 221 -1.13 1.62 -15.48
CA LEU A 221 0.03 1.91 -16.32
C LEU A 221 1.25 2.26 -15.46
N LEU A 222 1.08 3.20 -14.52
CA LEU A 222 2.14 3.61 -13.59
C LEU A 222 2.58 2.46 -12.68
N SER A 223 1.63 1.64 -12.21
CA SER A 223 1.92 0.45 -11.41
C SER A 223 2.72 -0.59 -12.21
N GLY A 224 2.35 -0.81 -13.47
CA GLY A 224 3.07 -1.69 -14.39
C GLY A 224 4.50 -1.21 -14.59
N ILE A 225 4.70 0.07 -14.93
CA ILE A 225 6.04 0.67 -15.08
C ILE A 225 6.87 0.50 -13.80
N LEU A 226 6.26 0.77 -12.63
CA LEU A 226 6.92 0.59 -11.34
C LEU A 226 7.36 -0.86 -11.13
N VAL A 227 6.49 -1.85 -11.37
CA VAL A 227 6.83 -3.27 -11.26
C VAL A 227 7.97 -3.67 -12.20
N GLY A 228 7.97 -3.16 -13.44
CA GLY A 228 9.05 -3.41 -14.40
C GLY A 228 10.39 -2.82 -13.96
N ALA A 229 10.36 -1.60 -13.43
CA ALA A 229 11.55 -0.97 -12.84
C ALA A 229 12.03 -1.74 -11.60
N SER A 230 11.11 -2.15 -10.72
CA SER A 230 11.41 -2.96 -9.55
C SER A 230 12.03 -4.30 -9.91
N TYR A 231 11.51 -5.01 -10.93
CA TYR A 231 12.15 -6.24 -11.43
C TYR A 231 13.61 -5.98 -11.81
N ARG A 232 13.88 -4.96 -12.62
CA ARG A 232 15.24 -4.62 -13.07
C ARG A 232 16.20 -4.32 -11.92
N GLU A 233 15.75 -3.57 -10.90
CA GLU A 233 16.60 -3.20 -9.77
C GLU A 233 16.76 -4.34 -8.75
N LEU A 234 15.69 -5.09 -8.47
CA LEU A 234 15.74 -6.22 -7.53
C LEU A 234 16.55 -7.38 -8.09
N SER A 235 16.51 -7.66 -9.40
CA SER A 235 17.33 -8.69 -10.05
C SER A 235 18.85 -8.47 -9.91
N LYS A 236 19.31 -7.28 -9.50
CA LYS A 236 20.73 -7.01 -9.22
C LYS A 236 21.18 -7.52 -7.85
N VAL A 237 20.23 -7.73 -6.93
CA VAL A 237 20.50 -8.05 -5.52
C VAL A 237 19.88 -9.38 -5.10
N PHE A 238 18.80 -9.80 -5.77
CA PHE A 238 18.04 -11.02 -5.48
C PHE A 238 17.81 -11.85 -6.74
N GLU A 239 17.64 -13.16 -6.58
CA GLU A 239 17.27 -14.07 -7.66
C GLU A 239 15.77 -13.97 -8.00
N VAL A 240 15.37 -12.90 -8.68
CA VAL A 240 13.97 -12.66 -9.06
C VAL A 240 13.63 -13.42 -10.35
N THR A 241 12.49 -14.11 -10.36
CA THR A 241 12.02 -14.89 -11.51
C THR A 241 11.26 -14.06 -12.55
N LYS A 242 11.05 -14.65 -13.74
CA LYS A 242 10.31 -14.01 -14.84
C LYS A 242 8.87 -13.61 -14.51
N TYR A 243 8.24 -14.20 -13.48
CA TYR A 243 6.86 -13.89 -13.12
C TYR A 243 6.67 -12.41 -12.74
N MET A 244 7.67 -11.79 -12.11
CA MET A 244 7.62 -10.34 -11.81
C MET A 244 7.69 -9.49 -13.09
N SER A 245 8.52 -9.89 -14.06
CA SER A 245 8.59 -9.25 -15.38
C SER A 245 7.28 -9.42 -16.17
N LEU A 246 6.65 -10.60 -16.10
CA LEU A 246 5.33 -10.84 -16.69
C LEU A 246 4.24 -9.98 -16.03
N ALA A 247 4.33 -9.71 -14.73
CA ALA A 247 3.37 -8.85 -14.04
C ALA A 247 3.36 -7.42 -14.62
N HIS A 248 4.52 -6.88 -15.03
CA HIS A 248 4.63 -5.59 -15.72
C HIS A 248 3.79 -5.56 -17.01
N THR A 249 3.99 -6.53 -17.91
CA THR A 249 3.30 -6.55 -19.21
C THR A 249 1.80 -6.78 -19.06
N HIS A 250 1.40 -7.67 -18.15
CA HIS A 250 -0.02 -7.92 -17.89
C HIS A 250 -0.72 -6.75 -17.20
N LEU A 251 -0.05 -6.01 -16.30
CA LEU A 251 -0.61 -4.78 -15.73
C LEU A 251 -0.80 -3.70 -16.79
N ILE A 252 0.06 -3.61 -17.81
CA ILE A 252 -0.14 -2.68 -18.92
C ILE A 252 -1.30 -3.14 -19.80
N VAL A 253 -1.36 -4.41 -20.21
CA VAL A 253 -2.41 -4.88 -21.13
C VAL A 253 -3.77 -4.99 -20.42
N LEU A 254 -3.85 -5.74 -19.33
CA LEU A 254 -5.08 -5.92 -18.57
C LEU A 254 -5.38 -4.68 -17.73
N GLY A 255 -4.41 -4.06 -17.06
CA GLY A 255 -4.70 -2.90 -16.22
C GLY A 255 -4.90 -1.57 -16.97
N PHE A 256 -4.18 -1.30 -18.06
CA PHE A 256 -4.29 -0.02 -18.79
C PHE A 256 -5.08 -0.15 -20.09
N VAL A 257 -4.65 -1.02 -21.01
CA VAL A 257 -5.23 -1.11 -22.36
C VAL A 257 -6.68 -1.55 -22.31
N LEU A 258 -7.00 -2.62 -21.59
CA LEU A 258 -8.35 -3.19 -21.56
C LEU A 258 -9.39 -2.25 -20.91
N PRO A 259 -9.16 -1.63 -19.72
CA PRO A 259 -10.02 -0.59 -19.18
C PRO A 259 -10.15 0.63 -20.09
N GLY A 260 -9.09 1.02 -20.81
CA GLY A 260 -9.14 2.04 -21.83
C GLY A 260 -10.09 1.70 -22.99
N ILE A 261 -10.05 0.46 -23.48
CA ILE A 261 -10.99 -0.06 -24.47
C ILE A 261 -12.41 -0.06 -23.92
N PHE A 262 -12.63 -0.56 -22.70
CA PHE A 262 -13.97 -0.55 -22.08
C PHE A 262 -14.52 0.87 -21.94
N TYR A 263 -13.70 1.83 -21.51
CA TYR A 263 -14.10 3.24 -21.46
C TYR A 263 -14.53 3.74 -22.84
N LEU A 264 -13.74 3.51 -23.89
CA LEU A 264 -14.10 3.94 -25.25
C LEU A 264 -15.39 3.27 -25.77
N LEU A 265 -15.66 2.03 -25.36
CA LEU A 265 -16.87 1.32 -25.72
C LEU A 265 -18.12 1.89 -25.04
N ILE A 266 -18.01 2.26 -23.75
CA ILE A 266 -19.15 2.65 -22.91
C ILE A 266 -19.29 4.16 -22.68
N LYS A 267 -18.31 5.01 -23.04
CA LYS A 267 -18.33 6.45 -22.74
C LYS A 267 -19.58 7.17 -23.24
N ASN A 268 -20.13 6.71 -24.37
CA ASN A 268 -21.33 7.25 -25.00
C ASN A 268 -22.53 6.30 -24.86
N SER A 269 -22.52 5.36 -23.91
CA SER A 269 -23.64 4.43 -23.68
C SER A 269 -24.51 4.86 -22.50
N ASP A 270 -25.75 4.38 -22.50
CA ASP A 270 -26.76 4.69 -21.48
C ASP A 270 -26.66 3.73 -20.27
N LEU A 271 -25.58 2.94 -20.19
CA LEU A 271 -25.30 2.09 -19.04
C LEU A 271 -25.15 2.95 -17.78
N ALA A 272 -25.85 2.55 -16.72
CA ALA A 272 -25.76 3.20 -15.42
C ALA A 272 -24.35 3.06 -14.82
N ASP A 273 -23.83 4.16 -14.30
CA ASP A 273 -22.50 4.23 -13.71
C ASP A 273 -22.34 3.29 -12.51
N GLU A 274 -23.40 3.06 -11.73
CA GLU A 274 -23.42 2.11 -10.62
C GLU A 274 -23.18 0.67 -11.07
N LYS A 275 -23.82 0.25 -12.17
CA LYS A 275 -23.62 -1.08 -12.76
C LYS A 275 -22.18 -1.26 -13.23
N ILE A 276 -21.63 -0.26 -13.91
CA ILE A 276 -20.23 -0.27 -14.36
C ILE A 276 -19.30 -0.34 -13.17
N LYS A 277 -19.50 0.48 -12.13
CA LYS A 277 -18.71 0.48 -10.89
C LYS A 277 -18.67 -0.90 -10.24
N LYS A 278 -19.82 -1.56 -10.12
CA LYS A 278 -19.90 -2.89 -9.49
C LYS A 278 -19.08 -3.94 -10.26
N LEU A 279 -19.27 -4.00 -11.59
CA LEU A 279 -18.53 -4.94 -12.44
C LEU A 279 -17.02 -4.62 -12.46
N PHE A 280 -16.68 -3.34 -12.48
CA PHE A 280 -15.29 -2.89 -12.49
C PHE A 280 -14.60 -3.10 -11.13
N ASN A 281 -15.32 -3.04 -10.01
CA ASN A 281 -14.75 -3.44 -8.72
C ASN A 281 -14.41 -4.93 -8.67
N LEU A 282 -15.23 -5.79 -9.28
CA LEU A 282 -14.93 -7.22 -9.41
C LEU A 282 -13.66 -7.43 -10.27
N TYR A 283 -13.56 -6.67 -11.37
CA TYR A 283 -12.37 -6.63 -12.22
C TYR A 283 -11.11 -6.24 -11.42
N ASN A 284 -11.17 -5.12 -10.69
CA ASN A 284 -10.04 -4.63 -9.91
C ASN A 284 -9.62 -5.59 -8.79
N LEU A 285 -10.56 -6.32 -8.19
CA LEU A 285 -10.25 -7.37 -7.22
C LEU A 285 -9.50 -8.54 -7.88
N GLY A 286 -9.91 -8.95 -9.08
CA GLY A 286 -9.22 -9.96 -9.87
C GLY A 286 -7.79 -9.54 -10.25
N ILE A 287 -7.63 -8.31 -10.75
CA ILE A 287 -6.33 -7.69 -11.04
C ILE A 287 -5.44 -7.69 -9.79
N TYR A 288 -5.98 -7.24 -8.65
CA TYR A 288 -5.24 -7.16 -7.40
C TYR A 288 -4.72 -8.52 -6.94
N LEU A 289 -5.57 -9.56 -6.92
CA LEU A 289 -5.15 -10.90 -6.47
C LEU A 289 -4.15 -11.54 -7.45
N ALA A 290 -4.44 -11.51 -8.75
CA ALA A 290 -3.59 -12.14 -9.76
C ALA A 290 -2.18 -11.52 -9.81
N PHE A 291 -2.08 -10.20 -9.87
CA PHE A 291 -0.77 -9.54 -9.99
C PHE A 291 0.01 -9.49 -8.70
N THR A 292 -0.66 -9.39 -7.54
CA THR A 292 0.05 -9.56 -6.28
C THR A 292 0.67 -10.96 -6.21
N SER A 293 -0.08 -11.99 -6.60
CA SER A 293 0.45 -13.35 -6.64
C SER A 293 1.63 -13.50 -7.61
N MET A 294 1.56 -12.89 -8.80
CA MET A 294 2.69 -12.90 -9.75
C MET A 294 3.93 -12.20 -9.22
N ILE A 295 3.77 -11.08 -8.50
CA ILE A 295 4.89 -10.38 -7.87
C ILE A 295 5.51 -11.29 -6.80
N ILE A 296 4.69 -11.94 -5.96
CA ILE A 296 5.21 -12.85 -4.93
C ILE A 296 5.93 -14.05 -5.56
N HIS A 297 5.32 -14.74 -6.55
CA HIS A 297 5.99 -15.79 -7.34
C HIS A 297 7.32 -15.32 -7.93
N GLY A 298 7.36 -14.07 -8.40
CA GLY A 298 8.55 -13.36 -8.83
C GLY A 298 9.67 -13.37 -7.80
N LEU A 299 9.34 -13.12 -6.54
CA LEU A 299 10.30 -12.99 -5.44
C LEU A 299 10.71 -14.33 -4.82
N VAL A 300 9.85 -15.35 -4.85
CA VAL A 300 10.04 -16.55 -4.02
C VAL A 300 10.31 -17.84 -4.79
N ASP A 301 9.86 -18.00 -6.03
CA ASP A 301 9.86 -19.31 -6.71
C ASP A 301 11.27 -19.86 -6.97
N SER A 302 12.27 -19.01 -7.17
CA SER A 302 13.68 -19.39 -7.30
C SER A 302 14.24 -20.06 -6.04
N LEU A 303 13.64 -19.76 -4.88
CA LEU A 303 14.07 -20.20 -3.57
C LEU A 303 13.36 -21.48 -3.11
N MET A 304 12.65 -22.14 -4.02
CA MET A 304 11.93 -23.41 -3.78
C MET A 304 11.04 -23.35 -2.51
N PRO A 305 10.01 -22.48 -2.51
CA PRO A 305 9.16 -22.33 -1.34
C PRO A 305 8.46 -23.63 -0.97
N MET A 306 8.17 -23.79 0.32
CA MET A 306 7.40 -24.93 0.80
C MET A 306 6.09 -25.09 0.02
N ARG A 307 5.70 -26.35 -0.20
CA ARG A 307 4.48 -26.73 -0.95
C ARG A 307 3.21 -25.98 -0.51
N LEU A 308 3.06 -25.68 0.78
CA LEU A 308 1.90 -24.93 1.28
C LEU A 308 1.88 -23.47 0.79
N THR A 309 3.05 -22.81 0.72
CA THR A 309 3.18 -21.47 0.13
C THR A 309 2.87 -21.51 -1.36
N GLU A 310 3.41 -22.51 -2.09
CA GLU A 310 3.16 -22.69 -3.52
C GLU A 310 1.67 -22.86 -3.82
N ILE A 311 0.98 -23.78 -3.11
CA ILE A 311 -0.46 -24.00 -3.24
C ILE A 311 -1.25 -22.72 -2.92
N GLY A 312 -0.83 -21.97 -1.89
CA GLY A 312 -1.48 -20.71 -1.52
C GLY A 312 -1.39 -19.66 -2.63
N LEU A 313 -0.22 -19.53 -3.26
CA LEU A 313 -0.03 -18.60 -4.38
C LEU A 313 -0.84 -19.01 -5.62
N ILE A 314 -0.79 -20.30 -6.00
CA ILE A 314 -1.60 -20.83 -7.09
C ILE A 314 -3.10 -20.56 -6.85
N SER A 315 -3.55 -20.74 -5.60
CA SER A 315 -4.95 -20.52 -5.22
C SER A 315 -5.36 -19.05 -5.33
N ILE A 316 -4.55 -18.12 -4.83
CA ILE A 316 -4.81 -16.67 -4.94
C ILE A 316 -4.83 -16.23 -6.40
N SER A 317 -3.85 -16.70 -7.19
CA SER A 317 -3.80 -16.44 -8.62
C SER A 317 -5.04 -17.00 -9.34
N GLY A 318 -5.43 -18.24 -9.04
CA GLY A 318 -6.61 -18.89 -9.63
C GLY A 318 -7.91 -18.15 -9.35
N VAL A 319 -8.13 -17.71 -8.10
CA VAL A 319 -9.28 -16.85 -7.75
C VAL A 319 -9.23 -15.54 -8.53
N GLY A 320 -8.04 -14.90 -8.62
CA GLY A 320 -7.84 -13.70 -9.42
C GLY A 320 -8.27 -13.88 -10.88
N HIS A 321 -7.87 -14.98 -11.51
CA HIS A 321 -8.24 -15.30 -12.89
C HIS A 321 -9.75 -15.52 -13.05
N ILE A 322 -10.40 -16.27 -12.15
CA ILE A 322 -11.86 -16.48 -12.19
C ILE A 322 -12.60 -15.15 -12.14
N LEU A 323 -12.22 -14.25 -11.24
CA LEU A 323 -12.81 -12.92 -11.11
C LEU A 323 -12.59 -12.07 -12.37
N LEU A 324 -11.39 -12.12 -12.95
CA LEU A 324 -11.08 -11.43 -14.21
C LEU A 324 -11.93 -11.95 -15.36
N THR A 325 -12.02 -13.27 -15.54
CA THR A 325 -12.82 -13.88 -16.60
C THR A 325 -14.29 -13.48 -16.49
N ILE A 326 -14.88 -13.61 -15.29
CA ILE A 326 -16.28 -13.24 -15.04
C ILE A 326 -16.51 -11.76 -15.33
N SER A 327 -15.66 -10.88 -14.81
CA SER A 327 -15.82 -9.43 -14.97
C SER A 327 -15.64 -8.97 -16.42
N ILE A 328 -14.69 -9.54 -17.17
CA ILE A 328 -14.48 -9.25 -18.60
C ILE A 328 -15.70 -9.66 -19.42
N ILE A 329 -16.25 -10.86 -19.20
CA ILE A 329 -17.44 -11.35 -19.91
C ILE A 329 -18.63 -10.41 -19.62
N LEU A 330 -18.86 -10.06 -18.35
CA LEU A 330 -20.00 -9.23 -17.95
C LEU A 330 -19.88 -7.78 -18.42
N LEU A 331 -18.68 -7.18 -18.36
CA LEU A 331 -18.42 -5.84 -18.89
C LEU A 331 -18.55 -5.81 -20.41
N GLY A 332 -17.94 -6.78 -21.10
CA GLY A 332 -17.97 -6.90 -22.56
C GLY A 332 -19.38 -7.06 -23.09
N THR A 333 -20.15 -8.02 -22.55
CA THR A 333 -21.55 -8.24 -22.96
C THR A 333 -22.44 -7.03 -22.66
N SER A 334 -22.25 -6.36 -21.51
CA SER A 334 -22.98 -5.13 -21.18
C SER A 334 -22.65 -4.00 -22.17
N ALA A 335 -21.38 -3.85 -22.52
CA ALA A 335 -20.93 -2.83 -23.48
C ALA A 335 -21.50 -3.08 -24.89
N LEU A 336 -21.45 -4.32 -25.37
CA LEU A 336 -21.96 -4.70 -26.70
C LEU A 336 -23.49 -4.49 -26.81
N ARG A 337 -24.27 -5.01 -25.86
CA ARG A 337 -25.74 -4.83 -25.85
C ARG A 337 -26.15 -3.35 -25.81
N SER A 338 -25.41 -2.52 -25.10
CA SER A 338 -25.70 -1.08 -25.03
C SER A 338 -25.54 -0.34 -26.37
N ARG A 339 -24.81 -0.93 -27.33
CA ARG A 339 -24.63 -0.35 -28.68
C ARG A 339 -25.66 -0.84 -29.69
N GLU A 340 -26.16 -2.06 -29.54
CA GLU A 340 -27.25 -2.59 -30.37
C GLU A 340 -28.52 -1.76 -30.20
N ILE A 341 -28.85 -1.37 -28.97
CA ILE A 341 -30.02 -0.53 -28.65
C ILE A 341 -29.93 0.87 -29.27
N LYS A 342 -28.72 1.39 -29.55
CA LYS A 342 -28.55 2.70 -30.21
C LYS A 342 -28.64 2.64 -31.74
N ARG A 343 -28.60 1.44 -32.34
CA ARG A 343 -28.68 1.25 -33.79
C ARG A 343 -30.07 0.86 -34.27
N ALA A 344 -30.90 0.30 -33.40
CA ALA A 344 -32.34 0.15 -33.59
C ALA A 344 -33.04 1.47 -33.24
#